data_AF-A0A520VQ59-F1
#
_entry.id   AF-A0A520VQ59-F1
#
_cell.length_a   1.000
_cell.length_b   1.000
_cell.length_c   1.000
_cell.angle_alpha   90.00
_cell.angle_beta   90.00
_cell.angle_gamma   90.00
#
_symmetry.space_group_name_H-M   'P 1'
#
loop_
_entity.id
_entity.type
_entity.pdbx_description
1 polymer ?
#
loop_
_entity_poly.entity_id
_entity_poly.type
_entity_poly.pdbx_seq_one_letter_code
_entity_poly.pdbx_strand_id
1 'polypeptide(L)' 'MKNILGTDLKCCGTKPMTGYFRDGFCRTTETDRGRHVVACIVNEKFLHFTRQMG' A
#
# COMPACT_ATOMS: atom_id res chain seq x y z
N MET A 1 14.27 -1.54 3.89
CA MET A 1 13.50 -0.79 2.86
C MET A 1 13.33 0.64 3.35
N LYS A 2 13.46 1.63 2.48
CA LYS A 2 13.30 3.05 2.80
C LYS A 2 12.14 3.63 2.00
N ASN A 3 11.55 4.72 2.47
CA ASN A 3 10.58 5.48 1.69
C ASN A 3 11.29 6.31 0.61
N ILE A 4 10.51 7.03 -0.22
CA ILE A 4 11.05 7.85 -1.33
C ILE A 4 11.98 8.99 -0.88
N LEU A 5 11.97 9.35 0.40
CA LEU A 5 12.85 10.37 0.99
C LEU A 5 14.15 9.77 1.55
N GLY A 6 14.39 8.46 1.38
CA GLY A 6 15.55 7.76 1.93
C GLY A 6 15.47 7.46 3.43
N THR A 7 14.36 7.78 4.09
CA THR A 7 14.15 7.53 5.53
C THR A 7 13.35 6.24 5.76
N ASP A 8 13.20 5.83 7.03
CA ASP A 8 12.48 4.58 7.35
C ASP A 8 11.02 4.61 6.89
N LEU A 9 10.53 3.44 6.50
CA LEU A 9 9.14 3.26 6.09
C LEU A 9 8.24 3.44 7.32
N LYS A 10 7.21 4.28 7.17
CA LYS A 10 6.20 4.48 8.20
C LYS A 10 5.03 3.52 7.99
N CYS A 11 4.31 3.25 9.07
CA CYS A 11 3.08 2.48 9.02
C CYS A 11 2.04 3.23 8.16
N CYS A 12 1.45 2.52 7.21
CA CYS A 12 0.38 3.01 6.34
C CYS A 12 -0.99 2.88 7.03
N GLY A 13 -1.27 1.73 7.67
CA GLY A 13 -2.56 1.53 8.35
C GLY A 13 -2.72 0.14 8.98
N THR A 14 -3.33 0.09 10.16
CA THR A 14 -3.59 -1.15 10.91
C THR A 14 -5.08 -1.45 11.16
N LYS A 15 -5.96 -0.50 10.84
CA LYS A 15 -7.42 -0.65 10.96
C LYS A 15 -8.11 -0.04 9.73
N PRO A 16 -8.34 -0.83 8.67
CA PRO A 16 -8.00 -2.25 8.51
C PRO A 16 -6.49 -2.50 8.36
N MET A 17 -6.05 -3.75 8.58
CA MET A 17 -4.63 -4.12 8.41
C MET A 17 -4.21 -4.09 6.93
N THR A 18 -3.27 -3.21 6.58
CA THR A 18 -2.80 -3.00 5.20
C THR A 18 -1.46 -3.72 4.91
N GLY A 19 -0.95 -3.56 3.69
CA GLY A 19 0.33 -4.12 3.25
C GLY A 19 0.23 -5.55 2.72
N TYR A 20 1.10 -5.92 1.79
CA TYR A 20 1.15 -7.26 1.20
C TYR A 20 1.35 -8.35 2.27
N PHE A 21 2.24 -8.08 3.24
CA PHE A 21 2.53 -8.97 4.37
C PHE A 21 1.53 -8.86 5.53
N ARG A 22 0.48 -8.04 5.41
CA ARG A 22 -0.53 -7.80 6.47
C ARG A 22 0.06 -7.33 7.79
N ASP A 23 1.01 -6.40 7.74
CA ASP A 23 1.70 -5.80 8.88
C ASP A 23 1.52 -4.28 8.98
N GLY A 24 0.73 -3.70 8.06
CA GLY A 24 0.47 -2.27 8.00
C GLY A 24 1.53 -1.45 7.25
N PHE A 25 2.53 -2.07 6.62
CA PHE A 25 3.57 -1.37 5.86
C PHE A 25 3.47 -1.66 4.36
N CYS A 26 3.69 -0.64 3.53
CA CYS A 26 3.80 -0.78 2.07
C CYS A 26 5.17 -1.30 1.66
N ARG A 27 5.61 -2.39 2.30
CA ARG A 27 6.84 -3.10 1.94
C ARG A 27 6.52 -4.25 0.99
N THR A 28 7.47 -4.54 0.12
CA THR A 28 7.31 -5.51 -0.98
C THR A 28 8.48 -6.50 -1.00
N THR A 29 8.37 -7.50 -1.86
CA THR A 29 9.38 -8.51 -2.15
C THR A 29 9.22 -8.95 -3.61
N GLU A 30 10.14 -9.75 -4.13
CA GLU A 30 10.09 -10.26 -5.51
C GLU A 30 8.82 -11.08 -5.81
N THR A 31 8.19 -11.66 -4.78
CA THR A 31 6.93 -12.42 -4.94
C THR A 31 5.68 -11.54 -5.01
N ASP A 32 5.75 -10.26 -4.64
CA ASP A 32 4.63 -9.31 -4.72
C ASP A 32 4.52 -8.73 -6.14
N ARG A 33 3.90 -9.52 -7.03
CA ARG A 33 3.69 -9.13 -8.45
C ARG A 33 2.85 -7.87 -8.61
N GLY A 34 1.95 -7.58 -7.66
CA GLY A 34 1.11 -6.38 -7.66
C GLY A 34 1.83 -5.12 -7.19
N ARG A 35 3.01 -5.25 -6.57
CA ARG A 35 3.85 -4.16 -6.04
C ARG A 35 3.06 -3.20 -5.16
N HIS A 36 2.65 -3.67 -3.98
CA HIS A 36 1.92 -2.88 -2.98
C HIS A 36 2.81 -1.90 -2.21
N VAL A 37 3.51 -1.01 -2.93
CA VAL A 37 4.53 -0.08 -2.41
C VAL A 37 4.03 1.35 -2.19
N VAL A 38 2.83 1.68 -2.68
CA VAL A 38 2.25 3.03 -2.57
C VAL A 38 1.26 3.07 -1.41
N ALA A 39 1.61 3.82 -0.36
CA ALA A 39 0.68 4.19 0.70
C ALA A 39 -0.25 5.31 0.20
N CYS A 40 -1.56 5.15 0.32
CA CYS A 40 -2.53 6.14 -0.14
C CYS A 40 -3.71 6.29 0.83
N ILE A 41 -4.25 7.51 0.90
CA ILE A 41 -5.57 7.77 1.46
C ILE A 41 -6.53 7.74 0.29
N VAL A 42 -7.46 6.80 0.31
CA VAL A 42 -8.42 6.59 -0.77
C VAL A 42 -9.71 7.36 -0.50
N ASN A 43 -10.41 7.71 -1.58
CA ASN A 43 -11.74 8.32 -1.55
C ASN A 43 -12.71 7.53 -2.42
N GLU A 44 -14.00 7.85 -2.35
CA GLU A 44 -15.05 7.14 -3.07
C GLU A 44 -14.82 7.13 -4.58
N LYS A 45 -14.38 8.25 -5.17
CA LYS A 45 -14.11 8.34 -6.62
C LYS A 45 -13.04 7.34 -7.06
N PHE A 46 -11.95 7.25 -6.29
CA PHE A 46 -10.89 6.29 -6.55
C PHE A 46 -11.39 4.86 -6.43
N LEU A 47 -12.13 4.54 -5.36
CA LEU A 47 -12.68 3.19 -5.14
C LEU A 47 -13.64 2.77 -6.26
N HIS A 48 -14.51 3.68 -6.71
CA HIS A 48 -15.42 3.43 -7.83
C HIS A 48 -14.67 3.19 -9.13
N PHE A 49 -13.69 4.04 -9.43
CA PHE A 49 -12.86 3.90 -10.62
C PHE A 49 -12.11 2.56 -10.61
N THR A 50 -11.38 2.24 -9.53
CA THR A 50 -10.58 1.02 -9.48
C THR A 50 -11.43 -0.24 -9.58
N ARG A 51 -12.62 -0.25 -8.97
CA ARG A 51 -13.57 -1.37 -9.10
C ARG A 51 -14.04 -1.60 -10.54
N GLN A 52 -14.12 -0.55 -11.37
CA GLN A 52 -14.46 -0.69 -12.79
C GLN A 52 -13.30 -1.23 -13.63
N MET A 53 -12.07 -1.13 -13.11
CA MET A 53 -10.85 -1.53 -13.80
C MET A 53 -10.42 -2.98 -13.50
N GLY A 54 -11.01 -3.65 -12.50
CA GLY A 54 -10.75 -5.04 -12.14
C GLY A 54 -10.51 -5.26 -10.66
#